data_AF-A0AAW1T1V3-F1
#
_entry.id   AF-A0AAW1T1V3-F1
#
_cell.length_a   1.000
_cell.length_b   1.000
_cell.length_c   1.000
_cell.angle_alpha   90.00
_cell.angle_beta   90.00
_cell.angle_gamma   90.00
#
_symmetry.space_group_name_H-M   'P 1'
#
loop_
_entity.id
_entity.type
_entity.pdbx_description
1 polymer ?
#
loop_
_entity_poly.entity_id
_entity_poly.type
_entity_poly.pdbx_seq_one_letter_code
_entity_poly.pdbx_strand_id
1 'polypeptide(L)'
;MVQATESAGDIFGYSPPEVASLPNRDTLKWVQGLDLPVALRNPRRDVSNGLLVAGIFFRYFPEDVILTAFPNGTSAKCKQENWRLLKRISAKREIFFEDEIIKKIMQGEPGAATALLEGLHQQLGSRRQRH
;
A
#
# COMPACT_ATOMS: atom_id res chain seq x y z
N MET A 1 22.08 -1.65 27.13
CA MET A 1 22.46 -1.80 25.71
C MET A 1 21.24 -2.33 24.98
N VAL A 2 20.34 -1.42 24.55
CA VAL A 2 19.19 -1.80 23.72
C VAL A 2 19.71 -2.00 22.31
N GLN A 3 19.51 -3.21 21.79
CA GLN A 3 19.97 -3.59 20.46
C GLN A 3 19.33 -2.66 19.43
N ALA A 4 20.18 -2.03 18.62
CA ALA A 4 19.76 -1.38 17.39
C ALA A 4 19.24 -2.48 16.45
N THR A 5 17.93 -2.61 16.36
CA THR A 5 17.30 -3.41 15.31
C THR A 5 17.51 -2.66 14.00
N GLU A 6 18.19 -3.34 13.10
CA GLU A 6 18.57 -2.89 11.78
C GLU A 6 17.36 -2.27 11.06
N SER A 7 17.54 -1.04 10.55
CA SER A 7 16.55 -0.31 9.74
C SER A 7 16.26 -1.11 8.47
N ALA A 8 15.23 -1.95 8.56
CA ALA A 8 14.84 -2.83 7.48
C ALA A 8 13.83 -2.12 6.58
N GLY A 9 14.29 -1.58 5.46
CA GLY A 9 13.50 -1.29 4.26
C GLY A 9 12.52 -0.14 4.40
N ASP A 10 13.03 1.07 4.18
CA ASP A 10 12.27 2.31 4.10
C ASP A 10 11.29 2.29 2.91
N ILE A 11 9.98 2.30 3.20
CA ILE A 11 8.94 2.23 2.15
C ILE A 11 8.95 3.47 1.26
N PHE A 12 9.39 4.62 1.79
CA PHE A 12 9.62 5.90 1.09
C PHE A 12 10.53 6.84 1.93
N GLY A 13 11.53 6.30 2.64
CA GLY A 13 12.25 7.02 3.70
C GLY A 13 11.44 7.19 5.00
N TYR A 14 10.38 6.38 5.15
CA TYR A 14 9.50 6.37 6.30
C TYR A 14 9.76 5.12 7.13
N SER A 15 10.25 5.34 8.35
CA SER A 15 10.36 4.33 9.39
C SER A 15 9.06 4.30 10.20
N PRO A 16 8.18 3.31 10.01
CA PRO A 16 7.01 3.17 10.85
C PRO A 16 7.44 2.91 12.30
N PRO A 17 6.81 3.53 13.30
CA PRO A 17 7.04 3.15 14.68
C PRO A 17 6.60 1.70 14.86
N GLU A 18 7.44 0.89 15.54
CA GLU A 18 7.31 -0.57 15.73
C GLU A 18 5.93 -1.03 16.25
N VAL A 19 5.15 -0.10 16.79
CA VAL A 19 3.82 -0.31 17.41
C VAL A 19 2.63 0.21 16.58
N ALA A 20 2.82 0.94 15.48
CA ALA A 20 1.71 1.52 14.72
C ALA A 20 0.97 0.46 13.89
N SER A 21 -0.08 -0.09 14.48
CA SER A 21 -0.99 -1.03 13.81
C SER A 21 -1.95 -0.36 12.83
N LEU A 22 -2.15 0.95 12.96
CA LEU A 22 -3.13 1.73 12.22
C LEU A 22 -2.46 2.94 11.56
N PRO A 23 -2.87 3.30 10.34
CA PRO A 23 -2.38 4.51 9.69
C PRO A 23 -2.92 5.78 10.34
N ASN A 24 -2.16 6.86 10.19
CA ASN A 24 -2.50 8.19 10.65
C ASN A 24 -3.92 8.61 10.21
N ARG A 25 -4.59 9.41 11.04
CA ARG A 25 -6.00 9.82 10.82
C ARG A 25 -6.17 10.53 9.48
N ASP A 26 -5.19 11.32 9.05
CA ASP A 26 -5.21 12.01 7.76
C ASP A 26 -5.16 11.03 6.59
N THR A 27 -4.32 9.99 6.68
CA THR A 27 -4.26 8.90 5.69
C THR A 27 -5.56 8.11 5.66
N LEU A 28 -6.17 7.82 6.82
CA LEU A 28 -7.48 7.17 6.87
C LEU A 28 -8.57 8.01 6.21
N LYS A 29 -8.62 9.32 6.51
CA LYS A 29 -9.56 10.26 5.88
C LYS A 29 -9.34 10.37 4.38
N TRP A 30 -8.07 10.38 3.94
CA TRP A 30 -7.72 10.37 2.52
C TRP A 30 -8.25 9.11 1.85
N VAL A 31 -7.92 7.91 2.36
CA VAL A 31 -8.40 6.65 1.79
C VAL A 31 -9.94 6.58 1.77
N GLN A 32 -10.60 7.00 2.84
CA GLN A 32 -12.07 7.04 2.89
C GLN A 32 -12.65 8.06 1.90
N GLY A 33 -11.99 9.20 1.71
CA GLY A 33 -12.39 10.24 0.77
C GLY A 33 -12.13 9.89 -0.70
N LEU A 34 -11.36 8.84 -1.00
CA LEU A 34 -11.17 8.34 -2.37
C LEU A 34 -12.38 7.55 -2.88
N ASP A 35 -13.37 7.27 -2.02
CA ASP A 35 -14.57 6.49 -2.38
C ASP A 35 -14.19 5.14 -3.02
N LEU A 36 -13.26 4.42 -2.40
CA LEU A 36 -12.75 3.17 -2.98
C LEU A 36 -13.86 2.12 -3.08
N PRO A 37 -13.88 1.29 -4.15
CA PRO A 37 -14.82 0.18 -4.26
C PRO A 37 -14.57 -0.90 -3.19
N VAL A 38 -13.41 -0.86 -2.54
CA VAL A 38 -13.04 -1.73 -1.42
C VAL A 38 -12.92 -0.89 -0.16
N ALA A 39 -13.71 -1.22 0.86
CA ALA A 39 -13.63 -0.55 2.15
C ALA A 39 -12.37 -1.00 2.93
N LEU A 40 -11.59 -0.04 3.42
CA LEU A 40 -10.51 -0.29 4.36
C LEU A 40 -11.11 -0.64 5.74
N ARG A 41 -11.18 -1.94 6.07
CA ARG A 41 -11.66 -2.43 7.37
C ARG A 41 -10.51 -2.88 8.25
N ASN A 42 -9.55 -3.59 7.67
CA ASN A 42 -8.38 -4.06 8.39
C ASN A 42 -7.12 -3.80 7.53
N PRO A 43 -6.34 -2.73 7.81
CA PRO A 43 -5.21 -2.31 6.98
C PRO A 43 -4.23 -3.44 6.69
N ARG A 44 -3.92 -4.27 7.70
CA ARG A 44 -3.04 -5.42 7.52
C ARG A 44 -3.59 -6.36 6.45
N ARG A 45 -4.85 -6.81 6.58
CA ARG A 45 -5.44 -7.78 5.65
C ARG A 45 -5.69 -7.20 4.26
N ASP A 46 -6.25 -5.99 4.21
CA ASP A 46 -6.74 -5.38 2.97
C ASP A 46 -5.56 -4.88 2.11
N VAL A 47 -4.50 -4.36 2.75
CA VAL A 47 -3.25 -4.00 2.07
C VAL A 47 -2.48 -5.26 1.69
N SER A 48 -2.36 -6.29 2.55
CA SER A 48 -1.66 -7.55 2.19
C SER A 48 -2.16 -8.18 0.89
N ASN A 49 -3.44 -8.03 0.56
CA ASN A 49 -4.04 -8.56 -0.67
C ASN A 49 -3.70 -7.73 -1.93
N GLY A 50 -3.32 -6.45 -1.76
CA GLY A 50 -3.06 -5.53 -2.87
C GLY A 50 -4.33 -4.95 -3.50
N LEU A 51 -5.51 -5.52 -3.28
CA LEU A 51 -6.78 -5.00 -3.81
C LEU A 51 -7.10 -3.56 -3.37
N LEU A 52 -6.82 -3.24 -2.11
CA LEU A 52 -7.00 -1.87 -1.63
C LEU A 52 -6.06 -0.90 -2.36
N VAL A 53 -4.79 -1.30 -2.52
CA VAL A 53 -3.78 -0.51 -3.24
C VAL A 53 -4.19 -0.36 -4.71
N ALA A 54 -4.69 -1.42 -5.35
CA ALA A 54 -5.23 -1.36 -6.71
C ALA A 54 -6.40 -0.37 -6.80
N GLY A 55 -7.30 -0.35 -5.81
CA GLY A 55 -8.36 0.66 -5.71
C GLY A 55 -7.83 2.08 -5.66
N ILE A 56 -6.80 2.33 -4.85
CA ILE A 56 -6.13 3.64 -4.77
C ILE A 56 -5.57 4.00 -6.16
N PHE A 57 -4.79 3.12 -6.78
CA PHE A 57 -4.23 3.37 -8.10
C PHE A 57 -5.31 3.56 -9.16
N PHE A 58 -6.44 2.86 -9.09
CA PHE A 58 -7.56 3.02 -10.02
C PHE A 58 -8.19 4.42 -9.92
N ARG A 59 -8.27 5.00 -8.72
CA ARG A 59 -8.80 6.37 -8.57
C ARG A 59 -7.87 7.44 -9.14
N TYR A 60 -6.56 7.22 -9.12
CA TYR A 60 -5.58 8.16 -9.68
C TYR A 60 -5.26 7.89 -11.16
N PHE A 61 -5.29 6.63 -11.57
CA PHE A 61 -4.88 6.15 -12.89
C PHE A 61 -5.89 5.10 -13.41
N PRO A 62 -7.16 5.50 -13.65
CA PRO A 62 -8.20 4.56 -14.07
C PRO A 62 -7.88 3.87 -15.40
N GLU A 63 -7.08 4.50 -16.26
CA GLU A 63 -6.67 3.95 -17.56
C GLU A 63 -5.62 2.82 -17.46
N ASP A 64 -4.83 2.79 -16.38
CA ASP A 64 -3.78 1.76 -16.21
C ASP A 64 -4.22 0.59 -15.33
N VAL A 65 -5.29 0.76 -14.56
CA VAL A 65 -5.72 -0.22 -13.57
C VAL A 65 -7.04 -0.86 -13.99
N ILE A 66 -7.00 -2.17 -14.15
CA ILE A 66 -8.20 -2.97 -14.40
C ILE A 66 -8.53 -3.71 -13.10
N LEU A 67 -9.47 -3.19 -12.30
CA LEU A 67 -9.83 -3.78 -11.00
C LEU A 67 -10.31 -5.23 -11.10
N THR A 68 -10.97 -5.60 -12.20
CA THR A 68 -11.43 -6.98 -12.45
C THR A 68 -10.29 -7.97 -12.66
N ALA A 69 -9.06 -7.50 -12.94
CA ALA A 69 -7.88 -8.33 -13.05
C ALA A 69 -7.29 -8.74 -11.68
N PHE A 70 -7.77 -8.14 -10.58
CA PHE A 70 -7.30 -8.42 -9.22
C PHE A 70 -8.23 -9.43 -8.52
N PRO A 71 -7.86 -10.72 -8.44
CA PRO A 71 -8.63 -11.69 -7.68
C PRO A 71 -8.67 -11.36 -6.18
N ASN A 72 -9.86 -11.48 -5.58
CA ASN A 72 -10.07 -11.35 -4.13
C ASN A 72 -9.76 -12.65 -3.36
N GLY A 73 -8.62 -13.25 -3.67
CA GLY A 73 -8.16 -14.47 -3.00
C GLY A 73 -7.33 -14.14 -1.76
N THR A 74 -7.43 -15.00 -0.74
CA THR A 74 -6.61 -14.89 0.49
C THR A 74 -5.32 -15.70 0.43
N SER A 75 -5.14 -16.51 -0.61
CA SER A 75 -3.97 -17.38 -0.78
C SER A 75 -2.71 -16.59 -1.07
N ALA A 76 -1.55 -17.09 -0.60
CA ALA A 76 -0.26 -16.42 -0.82
C ALA A 76 0.05 -16.22 -2.31
N LYS A 77 -0.29 -17.20 -3.17
CA LYS A 77 -0.14 -17.09 -4.64
C LYS A 77 -1.00 -15.96 -5.21
N CYS A 78 -2.24 -15.82 -4.76
CA CYS A 78 -3.14 -14.75 -5.20
C CYS A 78 -2.58 -13.38 -4.82
N LYS A 79 -2.13 -13.22 -3.57
CA LYS A 79 -1.47 -11.99 -3.11
C LYS A 79 -0.24 -11.67 -3.97
N GLN A 80 0.60 -12.66 -4.25
CA GLN A 80 1.81 -12.48 -5.05
C GLN A 80 1.50 -11.99 -6.47
N GLU A 81 0.51 -12.59 -7.14
CA GLU A 81 0.10 -12.15 -8.48
C GLU A 81 -0.49 -10.72 -8.44
N ASN A 82 -1.31 -10.40 -7.44
CA ASN A 82 -1.84 -9.04 -7.26
C ASN A 82 -0.70 -8.02 -7.10
N TRP A 83 0.28 -8.31 -6.26
CA TRP A 83 1.45 -7.45 -6.07
C TRP A 83 2.33 -7.34 -7.32
N ARG A 84 2.46 -8.43 -8.09
CA ARG A 84 3.20 -8.43 -9.37
C ARG A 84 2.55 -7.50 -10.38
N LEU A 85 1.22 -7.52 -10.49
CA LEU A 85 0.47 -6.61 -11.35
C LEU A 85 0.60 -5.16 -10.88
N LEU A 86 0.46 -4.93 -9.56
CA LEU A 86 0.65 -3.60 -8.97
C LEU A 86 2.02 -3.02 -9.27
N LYS A 87 3.10 -3.79 -9.12
CA LYS A 87 4.46 -3.32 -9.46
C LYS A 87 4.58 -2.87 -10.91
N ARG A 88 3.96 -3.62 -11.83
CA ARG A 88 4.00 -3.28 -13.25
C ARG A 88 3.29 -1.96 -13.54
N ILE A 89 2.13 -1.74 -12.90
CA ILE A 89 1.34 -0.52 -13.03
C ILE A 89 2.07 0.65 -12.35
N SER A 90 2.59 0.44 -11.15
CA SER A 90 3.26 1.48 -10.37
C SER A 90 4.55 1.95 -11.04
N ALA A 91 5.31 1.04 -11.65
CA ALA A 91 6.52 1.36 -12.40
C ALA A 91 6.23 2.31 -13.58
N LYS A 92 5.08 2.18 -14.27
CA LYS A 92 4.68 3.12 -15.32
C LYS A 92 4.47 4.54 -14.81
N ARG A 93 4.18 4.69 -13.51
CA ARG A 93 3.91 5.97 -12.84
C ARG A 93 5.09 6.42 -11.97
N GLU A 94 6.26 5.81 -12.17
CA GLU A 94 7.51 6.10 -11.44
C GLU A 94 7.38 5.85 -9.92
N ILE A 95 6.45 4.98 -9.53
CA ILE A 95 6.28 4.54 -8.13
C ILE A 95 6.86 3.13 -8.03
N PHE A 96 7.98 3.01 -7.33
CA PHE A 96 8.68 1.75 -7.16
C PHE A 96 8.38 1.16 -5.79
N PHE A 97 7.92 -0.09 -5.78
CA PHE A 97 7.79 -0.88 -4.57
C PHE A 97 8.95 -1.86 -4.48
N GLU A 98 9.67 -1.85 -3.36
CA GLU A 98 10.75 -2.79 -3.11
C GLU A 98 10.19 -4.20 -2.81
N ASP A 99 10.84 -5.25 -3.31
CA ASP A 99 10.38 -6.63 -3.11
C ASP A 99 10.38 -7.04 -1.64
N GLU A 100 11.34 -6.54 -0.86
CA GLU A 100 11.42 -6.80 0.58
C GLU A 100 10.18 -6.28 1.31
N ILE A 101 9.74 -5.09 0.95
CA ILE A 101 8.56 -4.44 1.53
C ILE A 101 7.28 -5.18 1.13
N ILE A 102 7.15 -5.54 -0.14
CA ILE A 102 6.01 -6.34 -0.61
C ILE A 102 5.94 -7.64 0.19
N LYS A 103 7.09 -8.30 0.43
CA LYS A 103 7.16 -9.51 1.23
C LYS A 103 6.69 -9.27 2.67
N LYS A 104 7.17 -8.21 3.34
CA LYS A 104 6.73 -7.82 4.70
C LYS A 104 5.22 -7.54 4.75
N ILE A 105 4.70 -6.83 3.75
CA ILE A 105 3.26 -6.53 3.64
C ILE A 105 2.45 -7.81 3.41
N MET A 106 2.91 -8.72 2.55
CA MET A 106 2.24 -10.00 2.30
C MET A 106 2.22 -10.90 3.54
N GLN A 107 3.29 -10.85 4.35
CA GLN A 107 3.42 -11.54 5.63
C GLN A 107 2.53 -10.92 6.72
N GLY A 108 2.03 -9.70 6.52
CA GLY A 108 1.18 -9.01 7.49
C GLY A 108 1.95 -8.37 8.64
N GLU A 109 3.22 -8.03 8.40
CA GLU A 109 4.11 -7.39 9.36
C GLU A 109 3.44 -6.14 9.97
N PRO A 110 3.46 -5.97 11.31
CA PRO A 110 2.99 -4.74 11.95
C PRO A 110 3.67 -3.51 11.33
N GLY A 111 2.91 -2.44 11.09
CA GLY A 111 3.46 -1.19 10.55
C GLY A 111 3.74 -1.18 9.04
N ALA A 112 4.02 -2.31 8.39
CA ALA A 112 4.35 -2.34 6.96
C ALA A 112 3.19 -1.86 6.06
N ALA A 113 1.99 -2.37 6.32
CA ALA A 113 0.78 -1.93 5.61
C ALA A 113 0.47 -0.44 5.84
N THR A 114 0.69 0.04 7.06
CA THR A 114 0.51 1.43 7.44
C THR A 114 1.50 2.34 6.72
N ALA A 115 2.80 2.01 6.77
CA ALA A 115 3.86 2.77 6.13
C ALA A 115 3.65 2.90 4.62
N LEU A 116 3.14 1.84 3.96
CA LEU A 116 2.77 1.92 2.55
C LEU A 116 1.64 2.94 2.30
N LEU A 117 0.55 2.87 3.08
CA LEU A 117 -0.58 3.77 2.91
C LEU A 117 -0.18 5.23 3.14
N GLU A 118 0.66 5.48 4.15
CA GLU A 118 1.16 6.83 4.45
C GLU A 118 2.11 7.35 3.37
N GLY A 119 3.02 6.50 2.89
CA GLY A 119 3.91 6.86 1.78
C GLY A 119 3.15 7.14 0.48
N LEU A 120 2.12 6.33 0.17
CA LEU A 120 1.22 6.60 -0.95
C LEU A 120 0.43 7.89 -0.75
N HIS A 121 -0.06 8.17 0.45
CA HIS A 121 -0.76 9.41 0.75
C HIS A 121 0.15 10.63 0.55
N GLN A 122 1.42 10.57 0.95
CA GLN A 122 2.37 11.66 0.68
C GLN A 122 2.65 11.83 -0.82
N GLN A 123 2.95 10.72 -1.52
CA GLN A 123 3.27 10.75 -2.95
C GLN A 123 2.08 11.19 -3.84
N LEU A 124 0.89 10.67 -3.56
CA LEU A 124 -0.32 10.91 -4.36
C LEU A 124 -1.15 12.08 -3.85
N GLY A 125 -1.11 12.37 -2.55
CA GLY A 125 -1.80 13.51 -1.93
C GLY A 125 -1.24 14.84 -2.44
N SER A 126 0.09 14.97 -2.53
CA SER A 126 0.72 16.15 -3.13
C SER A 126 0.39 16.32 -4.62
N ARG A 127 0.17 15.21 -5.35
CA ARG A 127 -0.20 15.27 -6.78
C ARG A 127 -1.64 15.74 -7.02
N ARG A 128 -2.52 15.67 -6.02
CA ARG A 128 -3.93 16.11 -6.14
C ARG A 128 -4.11 17.63 -6.08
N GLN A 129 -3.14 18.39 -5.57
CA GLN A 129 -3.24 19.86 -5.43
C GLN A 129 -2.75 20.65 -6.66
N ARG A 130 -2.30 19.99 -7.72
CA ARG A 130 -1.97 20.65 -9.00
C ARG A 130 -3.14 20.50 -9.97
N HIS A 131 -4.20 21.25 -9.72
CA HIS A 131 -5.21 21.55 -10.74
C HIS A 131 -5.52 23.04 -10.73
#